data_AF-A0A378NNN8-F1
#
_entry.id   AF-A0A378NNN8-F1
#
_cell.length_a   1.000
_cell.length_b   1.000
_cell.length_c   1.000
_cell.angle_alpha   90.00
_cell.angle_beta   90.00
_cell.angle_gamma   90.00
#
_symmetry.space_group_name_H-M   'P 1'
#
loop_
_entity.id
_entity.type
_entity.pdbx_description
1 polymer ?
#
loop_
_entity_poly.entity_id
_entity_poly.type
_entity_poly.pdbx_seq_one_letter_code
_entity_poly.pdbx_strand_id
1 'polypeptide(L)' 'MSFDNIKIYMQNGKLTDLEINYYINKLKKIYQSKKLQRISFILGEDYIDLRYMFEAYPFERIWRIPSKK' A
#
# COMPACT_ATOMS: atom_id res chain seq x y z
N MET A 1 -3.56 3.76 13.00
CA MET A 1 -4.84 3.04 12.85
C MET A 1 -4.63 1.92 11.84
N SER A 2 -5.33 0.80 11.96
CA SER A 2 -5.24 -0.31 11.01
C SER A 2 -6.65 -0.68 10.55
N PHE A 3 -6.82 -0.86 9.24
CA PHE A 3 -8.08 -1.27 8.64
C PHE A 3 -7.80 -2.48 7.76
N ASP A 4 -8.47 -3.61 7.99
CA ASP A 4 -8.31 -4.82 7.17
C ASP A 4 -6.83 -5.26 7.00
N ASN A 5 -6.07 -5.28 8.10
CA ASN A 5 -4.62 -5.54 8.13
C ASN A 5 -3.73 -4.56 7.33
N ILE A 6 -4.29 -3.47 6.80
CA ILE A 6 -3.56 -2.39 6.15
C ILE A 6 -3.20 -1.34 7.21
N LYS A 7 -1.92 -0.98 7.28
CA LYS A 7 -1.46 0.11 8.16
C LYS A 7 -1.82 1.45 7.54
N ILE A 8 -2.60 2.27 8.26
CA ILE A 8 -3.00 3.61 7.82
C ILE A 8 -2.24 4.65 8.62
N TYR A 9 -1.60 5.55 7.89
CA TYR A 9 -0.94 6.75 8.40
C TYR A 9 -1.61 7.99 7.83
N MET A 10 -1.66 9.05 8.64
CA MET A 10 -2.31 10.30 8.28
C MET A 10 -1.38 11.44 8.69
N GLN A 11 -1.23 12.43 7.80
CA GLN A 11 -0.47 13.64 8.05
C GLN A 11 -1.32 14.85 7.71
N ASN A 12 -1.19 15.91 8.50
CA ASN A 12 -1.83 17.21 8.32
C ASN A 12 -3.37 17.19 8.35
N GLY A 13 -3.99 16.17 8.96
CA GLY A 13 -5.44 16.14 9.11
C GLY A 13 -6.00 14.76 9.40
N LYS A 14 -7.33 14.68 9.32
CA LYS A 14 -8.08 13.43 9.43
C LYS A 14 -9.09 13.31 8.29
N LEU A 15 -9.06 12.15 7.62
CA LEU A 15 -10.10 11.64 6.75
C LEU A 15 -11.07 10.78 7.57
N THR A 16 -12.30 10.70 7.09
CA THR A 16 -13.33 9.81 7.63
C THR A 16 -13.10 8.35 7.20
N ASP A 17 -13.66 7.40 7.95
CA ASP A 17 -13.57 5.98 7.61
C ASP A 17 -14.17 5.65 6.24
N LEU A 18 -15.21 6.39 5.82
CA LEU A 18 -15.85 6.26 4.50
C LEU A 18 -14.88 6.64 3.36
N GLU A 19 -14.18 7.76 3.51
CA GLU A 19 -13.19 8.23 2.53
C GLU A 19 -11.99 7.27 2.45
N ILE A 20 -11.48 6.84 3.61
CA ILE A 20 -10.40 5.85 3.68
C ILE A 20 -10.80 4.58 2.94
N ASN A 21 -12.02 4.08 3.19
CA ASN A 21 -12.52 2.88 2.52
C ASN A 21 -12.68 3.08 1.00
N TYR A 22 -13.14 4.26 0.57
CA TYR A 22 -13.22 4.61 -0.86
C TYR A 22 -11.85 4.49 -1.55
N TYR A 23 -10.80 5.09 -0.97
CA TYR A 23 -9.45 5.04 -1.54
C TYR A 23 -8.86 3.63 -1.52
N ILE A 24 -9.05 2.88 -0.43
CA ILE A 24 -8.58 1.49 -0.34
C ILE A 24 -9.27 0.63 -1.41
N ASN A 25 -10.58 0.76 -1.60
CA ASN A 25 -11.31 0.02 -2.62
C ASN A 25 -10.87 0.41 -4.04
N LYS A 26 -10.60 1.69 -4.28
CA LYS A 26 -10.04 2.16 -5.55
C LYS A 26 -8.69 1.51 -5.84
N LEU A 27 -7.79 1.45 -4.84
CA LEU A 27 -6.49 0.79 -4.98
C LEU A 27 -6.62 -0.73 -5.20
N LYS A 28 -7.53 -1.40 -4.47
CA LYS A 28 -7.81 -2.83 -4.67
C LYS A 28 -8.31 -3.12 -6.10
N LYS A 29 -9.14 -2.24 -6.67
CA LYS A 29 -9.63 -2.38 -8.06
C LYS A 29 -8.52 -2.20 -9.10
N ILE A 30 -7.59 -1.26 -8.88
CA ILE A 30 -6.47 -0.98 -9.79
C ILE A 30 -5.41 -2.09 -9.68
N TYR A 31 -5.09 -2.53 -8.47
CA TYR A 31 -4.01 -3.47 -8.18
C TYR A 31 -4.55 -4.80 -7.65
N GLN A 32 -5.36 -5.50 -8.46
CA GLN A 32 -6.07 -6.71 -8.06
C GLN A 32 -5.16 -7.85 -7.57
N SER A 33 -3.94 -7.94 -8.10
CA SER A 33 -2.98 -9.00 -7.78
C SER A 33 -2.04 -8.66 -6.62
N LYS A 34 -2.07 -7.43 -6.08
CA LYS A 34 -1.14 -6.98 -5.05
C LYS A 34 -1.87 -6.78 -3.73
N LYS A 35 -1.29 -7.32 -2.64
CA LYS A 35 -1.79 -7.07 -1.30
C LYS A 35 -1.25 -5.74 -0.79
N LEU A 36 -2.15 -4.82 -0.46
CA LEU A 36 -1.80 -3.53 0.12
C LEU A 36 -1.37 -3.75 1.59
N GLN A 37 -0.18 -3.29 1.96
CA GLN A 37 0.36 -3.44 3.31
C GLN A 37 0.24 -2.15 4.11
N ARG A 38 0.46 -1.02 3.44
CA ARG A 38 0.44 0.30 4.08
C ARG A 38 -0.08 1.36 3.12
N ILE A 39 -0.81 2.32 3.67
CA ILE A 39 -1.18 3.56 3.00
C ILE A 39 -0.93 4.75 3.94
N SER A 40 -0.42 5.84 3.39
CA SER A 40 -0.21 7.11 4.07
C SER A 40 -0.93 8.20 3.29
N PHE A 41 -1.81 8.91 3.97
CA PHE A 41 -2.53 10.06 3.44
C PHE A 41 -1.87 11.33 3.96
N ILE A 42 -1.46 12.22 3.05
CA ILE A 42 -0.94 13.53 3.40
C ILE A 42 -1.90 14.55 2.83
N LEU A 43 -2.60 15.27 3.71
CA LEU A 43 -3.55 16.30 3.31
C LEU A 43 -2.76 17.61 3.08
N GLY A 44 -2.79 18.10 1.84
CA GLY A 44 -2.44 19.47 1.50
C GLY A 44 -3.67 20.37 1.59
N GLU A 45 -3.51 21.64 1.24
CA GLU A 45 -4.62 22.61 1.25
C GLU A 45 -5.69 22.25 0.20
N ASP A 46 -5.26 21.87 -1.01
CA ASP A 46 -6.18 21.57 -2.14
C ASP A 46 -6.03 20.14 -2.69
N TYR A 47 -5.19 19.31 -2.08
CA TYR A 47 -4.89 17.98 -2.61
C TYR A 47 -4.63 16.95 -1.50
N ILE A 48 -4.71 15.68 -1.88
CA ILE A 48 -4.39 14.55 -1.01
C ILE A 48 -3.33 13.70 -1.70
N ASP A 49 -2.15 13.61 -1.10
CA ASP A 49 -1.12 12.68 -1.55
C ASP A 49 -1.36 11.29 -0.94
N LEU A 50 -1.43 10.30 -1.82
CA LEU A 50 -1.56 8.88 -1.46
C LEU A 50 -0.22 8.17 -1.64
N ARG A 51 0.43 7.79 -0.54
CA ARG A 51 1.63 6.94 -0.56
C ARG A 51 1.28 5.54 -0.08
N TYR A 52 1.38 4.56 -0.96
CA TYR A 52 1.06 3.16 -0.65
C TYR A 52 2.26 2.24 -0.84
N MET A 53 2.26 1.16 -0.07
CA MET A 53 3.26 0.10 -0.13
C MET A 53 2.53 -1.24 -0.18
N PHE A 54 2.90 -2.06 -1.15
CA PHE A 54 2.40 -3.42 -1.26
C PHE A 54 3.30 -4.36 -0.49
N GLU A 55 2.73 -5.52 -0.12
CA GLU A 55 3.50 -6.63 0.42
C GLU A 55 4.61 -7.01 -0.58
N ALA A 56 5.81 -7.26 -0.05
CA ALA A 56 6.92 -7.70 -0.87
C ALA A 56 6.53 -9.01 -1.55
N TYR A 57 6.69 -9.06 -2.87
CA TYR A 57 6.58 -10.32 -3.57
C TYR A 57 7.75 -11.19 -3.10
N PRO A 58 7.51 -12.44 -2.65
CA PRO A 58 8.59 -13.35 -2.32
C PRO A 58 9.29 -13.73 -3.63
N PHE A 59 10.26 -12.93 -4.05
CA PHE A 59 11.20 -13.38 -5.05
C PHE A 59 12.14 -14.35 -4.33
N GLU A 60 12.00 -15.64 -4.58
CA GLU A 60 13.16 -16.51 -4.47
C GLU A 60 14.14 -15.98 -5.51
N ARG A 61 15.15 -15.22 -5.06
CA ARG A 61 16.24 -14.77 -5.92
C ARG A 61 16.75 -16.02 -6.61
N ILE A 62 16.60 -16.14 -7.93
CA ILE A 62 17.16 -17.27 -8.66
C ILE A 62 18.68 -17.16 -8.55
N TRP A 63 19.28 -17.93 -7.65
CA TRP A 63 20.73 -18.07 -7.56
C TRP A 63 21.17 -18.86 -8.79
N ARG A 64 21.99 -18.26 -9.67
CA ARG A 64 22.72 -19.04 -10.67
C ARG A 64 23.78 -19.84 -9.91
N ILE A 65 23.51 -21.11 -9.67
CA ILE A 65 24.49 -22.03 -9.09
C ILE A 65 25.45 -22.41 -10.23
N PRO A 66 26.76 -22.09 -10.14
CA PRO A 66 27.71 -22.58 -11.11
C PRO A 66 27.82 -24.11 -10.99
N SER A 67 27.82 -24.83 -12.12
CA SER A 67 28.14 -26.26 -12.06
C SER A 67 29.58 -26.41 -11.58
N LYS A 68 29.84 -27.33 -10.65
CA LYS A 68 31.21 -27.69 -10.29
C LYS A 68 31.92 -28.15 -11.56
N LYS A 69 33.04 -27.50 -11.89
CA LYS A 69 34.03 -28.02 -12.85
C LYS A 69 34.89 -29.06 -12.15
#